data_AF-A0A3N0ZDH1-F1
#
_entry.id   AF-A0A3N0ZDH1-F1
#
_cell.length_a   1.000
_cell.length_b   1.000
_cell.length_c   1.000
_cell.angle_alpha   90.00
_cell.angle_beta   90.00
_cell.angle_gamma   90.00
#
_symmetry.space_group_name_H-M   'P 1'
#
loop_
_entity.id
_entity.type
_entity.pdbx_description
1 polymer ?
#
loop_
_entity_poly.entity_id
_entity_poly.type
_entity_poly.pdbx_seq_one_letter_code
_entity_poly.pdbx_strand_id
1 'polypeptide(L)'
;MKKNASSFLLLTLGLLITIILFDYSSLYSQAVKKEKIKYGESKSIVSQRPNKFTKFLKSRVDEGKEKFDEPQMFALINRLMRTKDGSAAPTYKPNYKMTELMKLKQNSFSMKKTQSLNWVERGPGNVGGRTRGIVVDPGDPTKNTWYVG
;
A
#
# COMPACT_ATOMS: atom_id res chain seq x y z
N MET A 1 -57.40 -10.94 55.24
CA MET A 1 -56.00 -11.14 54.80
C MET A 1 -55.96 -11.31 53.27
N LYS A 2 -56.03 -10.22 52.49
CA LYS A 2 -55.92 -10.25 51.02
C LYS A 2 -55.39 -8.91 50.49
N LYS A 3 -54.19 -8.54 50.89
CA LYS A 3 -53.36 -7.52 50.25
C LYS A 3 -51.94 -8.06 50.40
N ASN A 4 -51.13 -7.95 49.34
CA ASN A 4 -49.70 -8.28 49.22
C ASN A 4 -49.40 -9.18 48.02
N ALA A 5 -50.34 -10.00 47.54
CA ALA A 5 -50.11 -10.86 46.37
C ALA A 5 -49.72 -10.05 45.10
N SER A 6 -50.37 -8.91 44.85
CA SER A 6 -50.02 -8.01 43.74
C SER A 6 -48.67 -7.30 43.94
N SER A 7 -48.29 -7.00 45.18
CA SER A 7 -46.99 -6.39 45.51
C SER A 7 -45.84 -7.37 45.32
N PHE A 8 -46.02 -8.64 45.70
CA PHE A 8 -45.06 -9.70 45.39
C PHE A 8 -44.93 -9.92 43.88
N LEU A 9 -46.03 -9.87 43.13
CA LEU A 9 -46.01 -10.02 41.67
C LEU A 9 -45.22 -8.90 40.99
N LEU A 10 -45.40 -7.65 41.42
CA LEU A 10 -44.62 -6.50 40.95
C LEU A 10 -43.12 -6.61 41.29
N LEU A 11 -42.79 -7.09 42.49
CA LEU A 11 -41.40 -7.35 42.89
C LEU A 11 -40.75 -8.44 42.03
N THR A 12 -41.47 -9.53 41.75
CA THR A 12 -40.95 -10.60 40.88
C THR A 12 -40.78 -10.14 39.43
N LEU A 13 -41.70 -9.31 38.93
CA LEU A 13 -41.60 -8.75 37.57
C LEU A 13 -40.42 -7.76 37.47
N GLY A 14 -40.22 -6.93 38.49
CA GLY A 14 -39.07 -6.03 38.58
C GLY A 14 -37.74 -6.80 38.59
N LEU A 15 -37.65 -7.89 39.36
CA LEU A 15 -36.46 -8.73 39.39
C LEU A 15 -36.19 -9.37 38.03
N LEU A 16 -37.23 -9.87 37.36
CA LEU A 16 -37.13 -10.48 36.03
C LEU A 16 -36.66 -9.47 34.98
N ILE A 17 -37.14 -8.22 35.05
CA ILE A 17 -36.68 -7.11 34.19
C ILE A 17 -35.19 -6.80 34.44
N THR A 18 -34.73 -6.79 35.69
CA THR A 18 -33.31 -6.53 35.98
C THR A 18 -32.38 -7.62 35.46
N ILE A 19 -32.82 -8.89 35.51
CA ILE A 19 -32.07 -10.02 34.95
C ILE A 19 -31.96 -9.88 33.43
N ILE A 20 -33.09 -9.57 32.76
CA ILE A 20 -33.12 -9.33 31.32
C ILE A 20 -32.17 -8.18 30.94
N LEU A 21 -32.22 -7.05 31.66
CA LEU A 21 -31.36 -5.90 31.39
C LEU A 21 -29.87 -6.21 31.59
N PHE A 22 -29.53 -7.02 32.60
CA PHE A 22 -28.16 -7.46 32.84
C PHE A 22 -27.65 -8.39 31.74
N ASP A 23 -28.49 -9.32 31.28
CA ASP A 23 -28.16 -10.22 30.18
C ASP A 23 -27.93 -9.45 28.87
N TYR A 24 -28.79 -8.47 28.56
CA TYR A 24 -28.61 -7.56 27.40
C TYR A 24 -27.30 -6.76 27.51
N SER A 25 -26.97 -6.22 28.68
CA SER A 25 -25.69 -5.54 28.95
C SER A 25 -24.48 -6.45 28.73
N SER A 26 -24.57 -7.70 29.20
CA SER A 26 -23.51 -8.69 29.04
C SER A 26 -23.31 -9.08 27.57
N LEU A 27 -24.41 -9.23 26.82
CA LEU A 27 -24.38 -9.56 25.39
C LEU A 27 -23.84 -8.39 24.57
N TYR A 28 -24.25 -7.16 24.89
CA TYR A 28 -23.72 -5.94 24.27
C TYR A 28 -22.22 -5.79 24.53
N SER A 29 -21.77 -6.03 25.76
CA SER A 29 -20.35 -6.01 26.13
C SER A 29 -19.53 -7.06 25.36
N GLN A 30 -20.10 -8.25 25.13
CA GLN A 30 -19.46 -9.30 24.31
C GLN A 30 -19.43 -8.95 22.81
N ALA A 31 -20.47 -8.29 22.28
CA ALA A 31 -20.53 -7.83 20.89
C ALA A 31 -19.46 -6.75 20.61
N VAL A 32 -19.34 -5.76 21.51
CA VAL A 32 -18.29 -4.71 21.42
C VAL A 32 -16.88 -5.30 21.52
N LYS A 33 -16.70 -6.39 22.30
CA LYS A 33 -15.40 -7.08 22.40
C LYS A 33 -15.01 -7.83 21.13
N LYS A 34 -15.99 -8.32 20.34
CA LYS A 34 -15.75 -9.00 19.04
C LYS A 34 -15.50 -8.02 17.89
N GLU A 35 -15.96 -6.77 18.01
CA GLU A 35 -15.69 -5.69 17.05
C GLU A 35 -14.32 -5.02 17.23
N LYS A 36 -13.51 -5.46 18.20
CA LYS A 36 -12.05 -5.35 18.10
C LYS A 36 -11.58 -6.34 17.04
N ILE A 37 -11.85 -5.97 15.80
CA ILE A 37 -11.35 -6.59 14.58
C ILE A 37 -9.90 -6.95 14.83
N LYS A 38 -9.66 -8.25 14.69
CA LYS A 38 -8.38 -8.89 14.54
C LYS A 38 -7.70 -8.25 13.33
N TYR A 39 -7.11 -7.07 13.50
CA TYR A 39 -5.98 -6.65 12.70
C TYR A 39 -4.97 -7.78 12.91
N GLY A 40 -4.89 -8.67 11.92
CA GLY A 40 -3.91 -9.73 11.93
C GLY A 40 -2.58 -9.09 12.28
N GLU A 41 -1.84 -9.76 13.16
CA GLU A 41 -0.43 -9.47 13.35
C GLU A 41 0.29 -9.66 12.01
N SER A 42 0.19 -8.71 11.09
CA SER A 42 1.27 -8.41 10.18
C SER A 42 2.34 -7.70 10.99
N LYS A 43 2.96 -8.45 11.91
CA LYS A 43 4.36 -8.26 12.27
C LYS A 43 5.18 -8.61 11.02
N SER A 44 5.02 -7.83 9.96
CA SER A 44 5.80 -7.95 8.75
C SER A 44 6.11 -6.53 8.26
N ILE A 45 7.35 -6.12 8.56
CA ILE A 45 8.22 -5.16 7.84
C ILE A 45 8.70 -3.93 8.64
N VAL A 46 8.06 -3.48 9.73
CA VAL A 46 8.53 -2.27 10.46
C VAL A 46 8.76 -2.50 11.96
N SER A 47 9.56 -3.51 12.31
CA SER A 47 10.33 -3.51 13.57
C SER A 47 11.79 -3.12 13.33
N GLN A 48 12.03 -2.33 12.28
CA GLN A 48 13.33 -1.71 12.10
C GLN A 48 13.58 -0.84 13.33
N ARG A 49 14.66 -1.12 14.08
CA ARG A 49 15.17 -0.21 15.10
C ARG A 49 15.05 1.20 14.54
N PRO A 50 14.52 2.19 15.29
CA PRO A 50 14.34 3.52 14.76
C PRO A 50 15.67 3.96 14.16
N ASN A 51 15.69 4.06 12.82
CA ASN A 51 16.88 4.56 12.14
C ASN A 51 17.21 5.92 12.75
N LYS A 52 18.48 6.33 12.72
CA LYS A 52 18.93 7.61 13.27
C LYS A 52 18.00 8.78 12.87
N PHE A 53 17.41 8.69 11.68
CA PHE A 53 16.38 9.56 11.12
C PHE A 53 15.08 9.63 11.94
N THR A 54 14.37 8.52 12.19
CA THR A 54 13.13 8.52 12.98
C THR A 54 13.36 8.98 14.41
N LYS A 55 14.53 8.67 14.98
CA LYS A 55 14.96 9.19 16.28
C LYS A 55 15.14 10.71 16.27
N PHE A 56 15.75 11.26 15.22
CA PHE A 56 15.93 12.71 15.05
C PHE A 56 14.60 13.45 14.86
N LEU A 57 13.68 12.92 14.05
CA LEU A 57 12.35 13.54 13.88
C LEU A 57 11.57 13.54 15.20
N LYS A 58 11.58 12.39 15.89
CA LYS A 58 10.89 12.26 17.17
C LYS A 58 11.43 13.21 18.22
N SER A 59 12.76 13.40 18.32
CA SER A 59 13.32 14.35 19.29
C SER A 59 12.86 15.79 19.05
N ARG A 60 12.70 16.23 17.79
CA ARG A 60 12.22 17.60 17.50
C ARG A 60 10.76 17.82 17.90
N VAL A 61 9.94 16.78 17.76
CA VAL A 61 8.54 16.78 18.20
C VAL A 61 8.44 16.71 19.72
N ASP A 62 9.20 15.81 20.35
CA ASP A 62 9.24 15.64 21.81
C ASP A 62 9.77 16.90 22.53
N GLU A 63 10.70 17.62 21.91
CA GLU A 63 11.20 18.93 22.39
C GLU A 63 10.17 20.07 22.24
N GLY A 64 8.99 19.81 21.65
CA GLY A 64 7.93 20.79 21.46
C GLY A 64 8.26 21.90 20.46
N LYS A 65 9.35 21.75 19.69
CA LYS A 65 9.83 22.78 18.76
C LYS A 65 8.97 22.85 17.50
N GLU A 66 8.43 21.70 17.06
CA GLU A 66 7.65 21.61 15.82
C GLU A 66 6.61 20.48 15.93
N LYS A 67 5.37 20.71 15.48
CA LYS A 67 4.37 19.65 15.31
C LYS A 67 4.55 18.94 13.97
N PHE A 68 4.20 17.65 13.93
CA PHE A 68 4.35 16.83 12.72
C PHE A 68 3.61 17.41 11.50
N ASP A 69 2.43 17.98 11.71
CA ASP A 69 1.56 18.53 10.66
C ASP A 69 1.98 19.94 10.19
N GLU A 70 3.03 20.52 10.76
CA GLU A 70 3.48 21.85 10.37
C GLU A 70 4.18 21.84 8.99
N PRO A 71 4.02 22.92 8.19
CA PRO A 71 4.64 23.02 6.87
C PRO A 71 6.17 22.82 6.88
N GLN A 72 6.83 23.30 7.94
CA GLN A 72 8.28 23.16 8.15
C GLN A 72 8.71 21.71 8.35
N MET A 73 7.94 20.93 9.13
CA MET A 73 8.19 19.50 9.31
C MET A 73 7.97 18.72 8.03
N PHE A 74 6.92 19.04 7.28
CA PHE A 74 6.70 18.45 5.96
C PHE A 74 7.88 18.71 5.01
N ALA A 75 8.38 19.95 4.92
CA ALA A 75 9.51 20.30 4.08
C ALA A 75 10.79 19.54 4.49
N LEU A 76 11.03 19.43 5.80
CA LEU A 76 12.15 18.66 6.34
C LEU A 76 12.04 17.18 5.99
N ILE A 77 10.89 16.55 6.22
CA ILE A 77 10.68 15.12 5.93
C ILE A 77 10.91 14.88 4.44
N ASN A 78 10.34 15.71 3.56
CA ASN A 78 10.56 15.60 2.11
C ASN A 78 12.02 15.78 1.71
N ARG A 79 12.76 16.70 2.33
CA ARG A 79 14.19 16.87 2.11
C ARG A 79 14.96 15.61 2.51
N LEU A 80 14.66 15.07 3.68
CA LEU A 80 15.35 13.90 4.22
C LEU A 80 15.05 12.63 3.41
N MET A 81 13.80 12.41 2.99
CA MET A 81 13.44 11.28 2.11
C MET A 81 14.19 11.28 0.77
N ARG A 82 14.63 12.46 0.31
CA ARG A 82 15.36 12.64 -0.96
C ARG A 82 16.88 12.66 -0.78
N THR A 83 17.37 12.62 0.45
CA THR A 83 18.79 12.62 0.78
C THR A 83 19.23 11.20 1.09
N LYS A 84 20.25 10.71 0.38
CA LYS A 84 20.84 9.39 0.64
C LYS A 84 21.57 9.40 1.99
N ASP A 85 21.62 8.25 2.66
CA ASP A 85 22.44 8.07 3.86
C ASP A 85 23.91 8.48 3.62
N GLY A 86 24.44 9.31 4.51
CA GLY A 86 25.80 9.87 4.41
C GLY A 86 25.92 11.12 3.54
N SER A 87 24.89 11.49 2.79
CA SER A 87 24.86 12.75 2.03
C SER A 87 24.31 13.91 2.86
N ALA A 88 24.87 15.11 2.68
CA ALA A 88 24.40 16.32 3.39
C ALA A 88 23.11 16.94 2.79
N ALA A 89 22.79 16.62 1.54
CA ALA A 89 21.66 17.19 0.81
C ALA A 89 21.12 16.24 -0.27
N PRO A 90 19.88 16.45 -0.75
CA PRO A 90 19.33 15.69 -1.87
C PRO A 90 20.18 15.82 -3.12
N THR A 91 20.38 14.70 -3.83
CA THR A 91 21.09 14.70 -5.11
C THR A 91 20.30 15.48 -6.19
N TYR A 92 18.97 15.39 -6.15
CA TYR A 92 18.11 16.10 -7.09
C TYR A 92 17.90 17.56 -6.68
N LYS A 93 18.19 18.49 -7.61
CA LYS A 93 17.93 19.92 -7.42
C LYS A 93 16.44 20.20 -7.14
N PRO A 94 16.14 21.30 -6.43
CA PRO A 94 14.77 21.83 -6.38
C PRO A 94 14.20 22.00 -7.78
N ASN A 95 12.90 21.72 -7.94
CA ASN A 95 12.17 21.87 -9.20
C ASN A 95 12.67 21.01 -10.39
N TYR A 96 13.49 19.97 -10.17
CA TYR A 96 14.04 19.15 -11.26
C TYR A 96 12.96 18.58 -12.18
N LYS A 97 11.79 18.20 -11.65
CA LYS A 97 10.67 17.68 -12.45
C LYS A 97 10.19 18.68 -13.50
N MET A 98 10.05 19.95 -13.11
CA MET A 98 9.60 21.00 -14.02
C MET A 98 10.70 21.33 -15.03
N THR A 99 11.96 21.40 -14.61
CA THR A 99 13.06 21.69 -15.53
C THR A 99 13.21 20.59 -16.58
N GLU A 100 13.13 19.33 -16.18
CA GLU A 100 13.19 18.20 -17.13
C GLU A 100 11.94 18.16 -18.01
N LEU A 101 10.75 18.45 -17.48
CA LEU A 101 9.53 18.56 -18.28
C LEU A 101 9.64 19.68 -19.33
N MET A 102 10.17 20.85 -18.98
CA MET A 102 10.37 21.95 -19.92
C MET A 102 11.39 21.57 -21.00
N LYS A 103 12.50 20.91 -20.64
CA LYS A 103 13.47 20.38 -21.62
C LYS A 103 12.82 19.38 -22.58
N LEU A 104 11.98 18.47 -22.07
CA LEU A 104 11.25 17.51 -22.90
C LEU A 104 10.27 18.22 -23.84
N LYS A 105 9.51 19.21 -23.35
CA LYS A 105 8.58 20.00 -24.19
C LYS A 105 9.30 20.85 -25.25
N GLN A 106 10.50 21.34 -24.95
CA GLN A 106 11.34 22.03 -25.93
C GLN A 106 11.84 21.05 -27.01
N ASN A 107 12.23 19.83 -26.62
CA ASN A 107 12.74 18.81 -27.53
C ASN A 107 11.65 17.98 -28.25
N SER A 108 10.38 18.03 -27.81
CA SER A 108 9.30 17.22 -28.38
C SER A 108 8.94 17.60 -29.82
N PHE A 109 9.30 18.80 -30.27
CA PHE A 109 9.16 19.21 -31.67
C PHE A 109 10.24 18.63 -32.59
N SER A 110 11.34 18.10 -32.05
CA SER A 110 12.42 17.47 -32.81
C SER A 110 12.31 15.94 -32.91
N MET A 111 11.26 15.33 -32.36
CA MET A 111 11.01 13.87 -32.44
C MET A 111 10.55 13.39 -33.84
N LYS A 112 10.73 14.19 -34.90
CA LYS A 112 10.60 13.74 -36.30
C LYS A 112 11.91 13.15 -36.88
N LYS A 113 12.65 12.41 -36.07
CA LYS A 113 13.61 11.41 -36.57
C LYS A 113 13.39 10.14 -35.80
N THR A 114 12.47 9.32 -36.30
CA THR A 114 12.53 7.88 -36.06
C THR A 114 13.83 7.40 -36.71
N GLN A 115 14.94 7.46 -35.96
CA GLN A 115 16.09 6.63 -36.30
C GLN A 115 15.56 5.20 -36.36
N SER A 116 15.89 4.50 -37.45
CA SER A 116 15.59 3.07 -37.55
C SER A 116 16.22 2.38 -36.36
N LEU A 117 15.41 2.00 -35.37
CA LEU A 117 15.87 1.26 -34.22
C LEU A 117 16.33 -0.11 -34.70
N ASN A 118 17.57 -0.48 -34.40
CA ASN A 118 18.08 -1.81 -34.68
C ASN A 118 17.51 -2.78 -33.63
N TRP A 119 16.30 -3.28 -33.91
CA TRP A 119 15.67 -4.30 -33.08
C TRP A 119 16.49 -5.58 -33.15
N VAL A 120 17.21 -5.87 -32.07
CA VAL A 120 17.94 -7.13 -31.91
C VAL A 120 17.18 -7.97 -30.89
N GLU A 121 16.69 -9.11 -31.32
CA GLU A 121 16.08 -10.08 -30.40
C GLU A 121 17.16 -10.62 -29.45
N ARG A 122 16.94 -10.47 -28.14
CA ARG A 122 17.84 -10.96 -27.06
C ARG A 122 17.21 -12.12 -26.28
N GLY A 123 16.06 -12.60 -26.76
CA GLY A 123 15.27 -13.66 -26.14
C GLY A 123 15.80 -15.05 -26.49
N PRO A 124 15.38 -16.09 -25.74
CA PRO A 124 16.04 -17.40 -25.71
C PRO A 124 16.14 -17.98 -27.12
N GLY A 125 17.38 -18.16 -27.58
CA GLY A 125 17.66 -18.56 -28.96
C GLY A 125 16.81 -19.74 -29.40
N ASN A 126 16.01 -19.53 -30.44
CA ASN A 126 15.30 -20.55 -31.20
C ASN A 126 14.56 -21.62 -30.38
N VAL A 127 14.02 -21.31 -29.19
CA VAL A 127 13.11 -22.22 -28.47
C VAL A 127 11.72 -21.60 -28.49
N GLY A 128 10.87 -22.13 -29.37
CA GLY A 128 9.44 -21.85 -29.39
C GLY A 128 8.81 -22.33 -28.08
N GLY A 129 8.89 -21.50 -27.03
CA GLY A 129 8.64 -21.95 -25.65
C GLY A 129 7.26 -22.59 -25.44
N ARG A 130 6.26 -22.22 -26.23
CA ARG A 130 4.89 -22.78 -26.21
C ARG A 130 4.38 -23.18 -27.59
N THR A 131 5.25 -23.38 -28.57
CA THR A 131 4.84 -23.89 -29.86
C THR A 131 4.24 -25.27 -29.70
N ARG A 132 3.05 -25.50 -30.27
CA ARG A 132 2.29 -26.75 -30.20
C ARG A 132 2.08 -27.42 -31.55
N GLY A 133 2.27 -26.69 -32.64
CA GLY A 133 2.03 -27.17 -33.99
C GLY A 133 3.17 -26.80 -34.93
N ILE A 134 3.49 -27.74 -35.82
CA ILE A 134 4.43 -27.55 -36.93
C ILE A 134 3.72 -28.02 -38.19
N VAL A 135 3.75 -27.19 -39.24
CA VAL A 135 3.20 -27.52 -40.55
C VAL A 135 4.28 -27.29 -41.59
N VAL A 136 4.59 -28.31 -42.38
CA VAL A 136 5.47 -28.20 -43.55
C VAL A 136 4.64 -27.74 -44.73
N ASP A 137 5.13 -26.76 -45.48
CA ASP A 137 4.43 -26.25 -46.66
C ASP A 137 4.22 -27.37 -47.71
N PRO A 138 2.97 -27.71 -48.07
CA PRO A 138 2.71 -28.69 -49.12
C PRO A 138 3.13 -28.19 -50.51
N GLY A 139 3.14 -26.87 -50.74
CA GLY A 139 3.50 -26.25 -52.01
C GLY A 139 5.00 -26.11 -52.26
N ASP A 140 5.83 -26.24 -51.22
CA ASP A 140 7.29 -26.22 -51.36
C ASP A 140 7.79 -27.61 -51.83
N PRO A 141 8.37 -27.74 -53.05
CA PRO A 141 8.91 -29.00 -53.53
C PRO A 141 10.14 -29.47 -52.74
N THR A 142 10.85 -28.54 -52.09
CA THR A 142 12.06 -28.82 -51.31
C THR A 142 11.76 -29.16 -49.85
N LYS A 143 10.53 -28.91 -49.40
CA LYS A 143 10.07 -29.15 -48.03
C LYS A 143 10.90 -28.45 -46.95
N ASN A 144 11.52 -27.32 -47.29
CA ASN A 144 12.36 -26.53 -46.39
C ASN A 144 11.59 -25.39 -45.70
N THR A 145 10.34 -25.14 -46.09
CA THR A 145 9.49 -24.09 -45.51
C THR A 145 8.59 -24.66 -44.43
N TRP A 146 8.85 -24.28 -43.17
CA TRP A 146 8.13 -24.80 -42.00
C TRP A 146 7.45 -23.65 -41.24
N TYR A 147 6.19 -23.85 -40.88
CA TYR A 147 5.41 -22.92 -40.04
C TYR A 147 5.26 -23.51 -38.64
N VAL A 148 5.42 -22.66 -37.62
CA VAL A 148 5.59 -23.08 -36.23
C VAL A 148 4.72 -22.16 -35.36
N GLY A 149 3.81 -22.72 -34.55
CA GLY A 149 2.83 -21.96 -33.74
C GLY A 149 2.45 -22.64 -32.44
#